data_AF-A0A927TFY8-F1
#
_entry.id   AF-A0A927TFY8-F1
#
_cell.length_a   1.000
_cell.length_b   1.000
_cell.length_c   1.000
_cell.angle_alpha   90.00
_cell.angle_beta   90.00
_cell.angle_gamma   90.00
#
_symmetry.space_group_name_H-M   'P 1'
#
loop_
_entity.id
_entity.type
_entity.pdbx_description
1 polymer ?
#
loop_
_entity_poly.entity_id
_entity_poly.type
_entity_poly.pdbx_seq_one_letter_code
_entity_poly.pdbx_strand_id
1 'polypeptide(L)'
;MKYLRKVVSMVLIMAMVFVMTGCGAMMENLTATTTDHLQKLVDAYKNGDMETFKAGFEDDDKIHYMLDAVGDTDSTGMKGVYQKVYELTKAAEITIVGVSEEQQSISDEYITIKIKTVDFSEALQEAMTAAMEEGGEAFADMPGWMMEALNTGGVSVEKEFDVRIDTNGGLYTKTHNEELYETLFGGFYDYIAYTMTTCTAEEGCSYLMASKDEIIISYDEFSESVAGYGLTDADIDAYIAEFMFEYKDLDGVAAGGYCEDEVVTLYQIVNYEAASAFTLQRLGIVSGGSYDYISLNSTIKGFEADGMTCETTDFGSGVLTKTEN
;
A
#
# COMPACT_ATOMS: atom_id res chain seq x y z
N MET A 1 17.25 29.98 66.27
CA MET A 1 16.19 30.29 65.28
C MET A 1 16.65 31.09 64.04
N LYS A 2 17.62 32.01 64.10
CA LYS A 2 18.10 32.75 62.90
C LYS A 2 18.96 31.91 61.93
N TYR A 3 19.67 30.88 62.39
CA TYR A 3 20.51 30.01 61.54
C TYR A 3 19.71 28.93 60.81
N LEU A 4 18.67 28.36 61.43
CA LEU A 4 17.80 27.34 60.81
C LEU A 4 17.01 27.88 59.61
N ARG A 5 16.61 29.17 59.65
CA ARG A 5 15.90 29.84 58.55
C ARG A 5 16.78 30.09 57.31
N LYS A 6 18.09 30.29 57.48
CA LYS A 6 19.01 30.51 56.36
C LYS A 6 19.38 29.21 55.63
N VAL A 7 19.50 28.10 56.36
CA VAL A 7 19.81 26.78 55.77
C VAL A 7 18.60 26.23 54.99
N VAL A 8 17.38 26.38 55.52
CA VAL A 8 16.16 25.92 54.83
C VAL A 8 15.87 26.75 53.57
N SER A 9 16.11 28.06 53.56
CA SER A 9 15.97 28.88 52.34
C SER A 9 17.05 28.60 51.28
N MET A 10 18.25 28.19 51.68
CA MET A 10 19.34 27.90 50.72
C MET A 10 19.15 26.53 50.05
N VAL A 11 18.60 25.53 50.75
CA VAL A 11 18.27 24.21 50.18
C VAL A 11 17.06 24.28 49.25
N LEU A 12 16.06 25.13 49.54
CA LEU A 12 14.89 25.33 48.66
C LEU A 12 15.23 26.05 47.35
N ILE A 13 16.18 26.98 47.36
CA ILE A 13 16.67 27.65 46.14
C ILE A 13 17.54 26.69 45.30
N MET A 14 18.36 25.85 45.94
CA MET A 14 19.18 24.86 45.24
C MET A 14 18.33 23.73 44.63
N ALA A 15 17.22 23.34 45.28
CA ALA A 15 16.26 22.38 44.73
C ALA A 15 15.39 22.98 43.60
N MET A 16 15.07 24.27 43.62
CA MET A 16 14.32 24.93 42.53
C MET A 16 15.16 25.13 41.26
N VAL A 17 16.48 25.33 41.38
CA VAL A 17 17.34 25.49 40.19
C VAL A 17 17.56 24.14 39.48
N PHE A 18 17.61 23.02 40.22
CA PHE A 18 17.76 21.69 39.60
C PHE A 18 16.50 21.17 38.89
N VAL A 19 15.31 21.63 39.28
CA VAL A 19 14.04 21.18 38.64
C VAL A 19 13.73 21.96 37.36
N MET A 20 14.28 23.17 37.17
CA MET A 20 14.02 23.99 35.97
C MET A 20 15.09 23.88 34.87
N THR A 21 16.32 23.45 35.17
CA THR A 21 17.36 23.25 34.12
C THR A 21 17.44 21.82 33.61
N GLY A 22 16.94 20.84 34.38
CA GLY A 22 17.00 19.43 34.00
C GLY A 22 16.03 19.05 32.88
N CYS A 23 14.82 19.62 32.86
CA CYS A 23 13.81 19.27 31.86
C CYS A 23 14.12 19.89 30.48
N GLY A 24 14.59 21.14 30.45
CA GLY A 24 14.92 21.86 29.21
C GLY A 24 16.14 21.28 28.50
N ALA A 25 17.25 21.05 29.22
CA ALA A 25 18.45 20.46 28.63
C ALA A 25 18.29 18.96 28.28
N MET A 26 17.37 18.25 28.95
CA MET A 26 17.03 16.87 28.59
C MET A 26 16.20 16.83 27.31
N MET A 27 15.17 17.67 27.18
CA MET A 27 14.40 17.79 25.93
C MET A 27 15.26 18.27 24.75
N GLU A 28 16.10 19.28 24.94
CA GLU A 28 16.97 19.80 23.87
C GLU A 28 17.98 18.75 23.37
N ASN A 29 18.50 17.89 24.26
CA ASN A 29 19.39 16.78 23.87
C ASN A 29 18.64 15.60 23.22
N LEU A 30 17.41 15.29 23.66
CA LEU A 30 16.56 14.26 23.03
C LEU A 30 16.22 14.67 21.60
N THR A 31 15.77 15.91 21.41
CA THR A 31 15.50 16.53 20.11
C THR A 31 16.66 16.47 19.13
N ALA A 32 17.87 16.83 19.59
CA ALA A 32 19.08 16.76 18.74
C ALA A 32 19.40 15.32 18.33
N THR A 33 19.21 14.37 19.25
CA THR A 33 19.45 12.94 19.01
C THR A 33 18.46 12.35 18.00
N THR A 34 17.18 12.70 18.09
CA THR A 34 16.14 12.21 17.16
C THR A 34 16.29 12.79 15.76
N THR A 35 16.64 14.09 15.66
CA THR A 35 16.97 14.72 14.36
C THR A 35 18.16 14.05 13.70
N ASP A 36 19.21 13.71 14.47
CA ASP A 36 20.36 12.95 13.98
C ASP A 36 19.99 11.52 13.53
N HIS A 37 19.07 10.85 14.22
CA HIS A 37 18.57 9.54 13.80
C HIS A 37 17.81 9.60 12.48
N LEU A 38 16.90 10.56 12.35
CA LEU A 38 16.16 10.76 11.10
C LEU A 38 17.11 11.08 9.94
N GLN A 39 18.12 11.94 10.18
CA GLN A 39 19.12 12.25 9.17
C GLN A 39 19.91 10.99 8.74
N LYS A 40 20.28 10.10 9.69
CA LYS A 40 20.93 8.83 9.36
C LYS A 40 20.05 7.94 8.48
N LEU A 41 18.74 7.85 8.75
CA LEU A 41 17.81 7.07 7.93
C LEU A 41 17.68 7.66 6.52
N VAL A 42 17.56 9.00 6.42
CA VAL A 42 17.54 9.72 5.14
C VAL A 42 18.82 9.45 4.34
N ASP A 43 19.98 9.54 4.99
CA ASP A 43 21.26 9.28 4.34
C ASP A 43 21.40 7.81 3.94
N ALA A 44 20.93 6.87 4.77
CA ALA A 44 20.94 5.45 4.48
C ALA A 44 20.10 5.14 3.23
N TYR A 45 18.88 5.68 3.17
CA TYR A 45 17.99 5.57 2.00
C TYR A 45 18.68 6.08 0.73
N LYS A 46 19.21 7.30 0.76
CA LYS A 46 19.85 7.93 -0.41
C LYS A 46 21.10 7.20 -0.90
N ASN A 47 21.85 6.61 0.02
CA ASN A 47 23.12 5.93 -0.28
C ASN A 47 22.95 4.44 -0.63
N GLY A 48 21.74 3.89 -0.54
CA GLY A 48 21.50 2.47 -0.75
C GLY A 48 21.93 1.58 0.42
N ASP A 49 22.10 2.12 1.61
CA ASP A 49 22.37 1.36 2.83
C ASP A 49 21.05 0.81 3.40
N MET A 50 20.53 -0.23 2.73
CA MET A 50 19.23 -0.83 3.06
C MET A 50 19.21 -1.46 4.45
N GLU A 51 20.35 -1.95 4.97
CA GLU A 51 20.40 -2.55 6.31
C GLU A 51 20.19 -1.49 7.40
N THR A 52 20.88 -0.34 7.29
CA THR A 52 20.63 0.78 8.21
C THR A 52 19.23 1.35 8.05
N PHE A 53 18.71 1.43 6.82
CA PHE A 53 17.37 1.95 6.57
C PHE A 53 16.27 1.02 7.14
N LYS A 54 16.39 -0.30 6.93
CA LYS A 54 15.50 -1.33 7.49
C LYS A 54 15.41 -1.28 9.01
N ALA A 55 16.53 -1.01 9.68
CA ALA A 55 16.56 -0.91 11.14
C ALA A 55 15.70 0.24 11.70
N GLY A 56 15.24 1.16 10.83
CA GLY A 56 14.27 2.19 11.17
C GLY A 56 12.82 1.70 11.23
N PHE A 57 12.50 0.48 10.75
CA PHE A 57 11.14 -0.04 10.65
C PHE A 57 10.92 -1.23 11.58
N GLU A 58 9.65 -1.51 11.93
CA GLU A 58 9.29 -2.73 12.65
C GLU A 58 9.57 -3.98 11.80
N ASP A 59 10.00 -5.08 12.42
CA ASP A 59 10.45 -6.29 11.71
C ASP A 59 9.38 -6.93 10.80
N ASP A 60 8.09 -6.69 11.09
CA ASP A 60 6.94 -7.22 10.33
C ASP A 60 6.34 -6.21 9.33
N ASP A 61 6.95 -5.02 9.17
CA ASP A 61 6.52 -4.05 8.17
C ASP A 61 6.72 -4.60 6.75
N LYS A 62 5.71 -4.46 5.90
CA LYS A 62 5.74 -4.94 4.52
C LYS A 62 6.86 -4.30 3.69
N ILE A 63 7.35 -3.13 4.09
CA ILE A 63 8.45 -2.44 3.41
C ILE A 63 9.72 -3.31 3.30
N HIS A 64 9.93 -4.25 4.22
CA HIS A 64 11.08 -5.16 4.16
C HIS A 64 11.14 -5.97 2.86
N TYR A 65 9.99 -6.31 2.24
CA TYR A 65 9.97 -6.97 0.93
C TYR A 65 10.61 -6.11 -0.18
N MET A 66 10.28 -4.81 -0.18
CA MET A 66 10.87 -3.85 -1.11
C MET A 66 12.36 -3.66 -0.83
N LEU A 67 12.74 -3.45 0.44
CA LEU A 67 14.11 -3.17 0.82
C LEU A 67 15.05 -4.38 0.63
N ASP A 68 14.54 -5.60 0.78
CA ASP A 68 15.27 -6.83 0.42
C ASP A 68 15.56 -6.89 -1.07
N ALA A 69 14.60 -6.51 -1.93
CA ALA A 69 14.77 -6.54 -3.38
C ALA A 69 15.81 -5.53 -3.88
N VAL A 70 15.95 -4.37 -3.25
CA VAL A 70 16.92 -3.32 -3.67
C VAL A 70 18.37 -3.83 -3.62
N GLY A 71 18.70 -4.75 -2.71
CA GLY A 71 20.02 -5.35 -2.59
C GLY A 71 20.22 -6.63 -3.42
N ASP A 72 19.16 -7.14 -4.06
CA ASP A 72 19.19 -8.38 -4.82
C ASP A 72 19.71 -8.15 -6.26
N THR A 73 20.34 -9.17 -6.84
CA THR A 73 20.73 -9.20 -8.24
C THR A 73 19.61 -9.63 -9.18
N ASP A 74 18.58 -10.27 -8.64
CA ASP A 74 17.37 -10.63 -9.38
C ASP A 74 16.46 -9.42 -9.55
N SER A 75 16.21 -9.05 -10.81
CA SER A 75 15.38 -7.89 -11.19
C SER A 75 14.09 -8.33 -11.91
N THR A 76 13.64 -9.57 -11.69
CA THR A 76 12.42 -10.10 -12.29
C THR A 76 11.19 -9.92 -11.39
N GLY A 77 10.00 -9.98 -11.99
CA GLY A 77 8.73 -9.86 -11.27
C GLY A 77 8.64 -8.63 -10.38
N MET A 78 8.07 -8.80 -9.18
CA MET A 78 7.89 -7.71 -8.22
C MET A 78 9.21 -7.17 -7.65
N LYS A 79 10.29 -7.97 -7.62
CA LYS A 79 11.60 -7.45 -7.20
C LYS A 79 12.11 -6.38 -8.16
N GLY A 80 11.92 -6.57 -9.46
CA GLY A 80 12.23 -5.57 -10.48
C GLY A 80 11.45 -4.27 -10.28
N VAL A 81 10.15 -4.37 -9.96
CA VAL A 81 9.29 -3.22 -9.63
C VAL A 81 9.84 -2.49 -8.41
N TYR A 82 10.12 -3.19 -7.31
CA TYR A 82 10.65 -2.63 -6.07
C TYR A 82 11.99 -1.90 -6.29
N GLN A 83 12.90 -2.50 -7.04
CA GLN A 83 14.17 -1.88 -7.44
C GLN A 83 13.92 -0.60 -8.26
N LYS A 84 12.94 -0.61 -9.18
CA LYS A 84 12.60 0.53 -10.01
C LYS A 84 12.02 1.70 -9.20
N VAL A 85 11.11 1.43 -8.26
CA VAL A 85 10.55 2.43 -7.35
C VAL A 85 11.67 3.11 -6.57
N TYR A 86 12.58 2.32 -5.98
CA TYR A 86 13.73 2.86 -5.27
C TYR A 86 14.65 3.67 -6.19
N GLU A 87 14.93 3.20 -7.40
CA GLU A 87 15.75 3.93 -8.38
C GLU A 87 15.21 5.34 -8.64
N LEU A 88 13.89 5.47 -8.79
CA LEU A 88 13.22 6.72 -9.12
C LEU A 88 13.04 7.66 -7.92
N THR A 89 12.96 7.12 -6.70
CA THR A 89 12.67 7.91 -5.48
C THR A 89 13.90 8.18 -4.60
N LYS A 90 15.00 7.43 -4.74
CA LYS A 90 16.24 7.64 -3.95
C LYS A 90 16.85 9.04 -4.07
N ALA A 91 16.51 9.75 -5.15
CA ALA A 91 16.96 11.13 -5.39
C ALA A 91 16.10 12.19 -4.67
N ALA A 92 15.13 11.79 -3.85
CA ALA A 92 14.25 12.71 -3.13
C ALA A 92 15.03 13.79 -2.34
N GLU A 93 14.57 15.03 -2.43
CA GLU A 93 15.06 16.14 -1.62
C GLU A 93 14.31 16.11 -0.28
N ILE A 94 14.97 15.60 0.77
CA ILE A 94 14.40 15.50 2.12
C ILE A 94 15.13 16.50 3.00
N THR A 95 14.38 17.42 3.60
CA THR A 95 14.88 18.46 4.51
C THR A 95 14.19 18.31 5.85
N ILE A 96 14.98 18.19 6.92
CA ILE A 96 14.45 18.27 8.29
C ILE A 96 14.24 19.75 8.63
N VAL A 97 13.01 20.13 8.91
CA VAL A 97 12.64 21.52 9.21
C VAL A 97 12.88 21.82 10.69
N GLY A 98 12.52 20.89 11.57
CA GLY A 98 12.70 21.02 13.02
C GLY A 98 11.72 20.14 13.79
N VAL A 99 11.70 20.28 15.11
CA VAL A 99 10.71 19.60 15.96
C VAL A 99 9.36 20.30 15.85
N SER A 100 8.29 19.51 15.72
CA SER A 100 6.93 20.01 15.75
C SER A 100 6.63 20.69 17.08
N GLU A 101 6.03 21.87 17.01
CA GLU A 101 5.64 22.67 18.19
C GLU A 101 4.33 22.18 18.81
N GLU A 102 3.56 21.34 18.11
CA GLU A 102 2.17 21.03 18.46
C GLU A 102 1.97 19.65 19.12
N GLN A 103 2.90 18.71 18.94
CA GLN A 103 2.77 17.34 19.45
C GLN A 103 4.10 16.86 20.05
N GLN A 104 4.22 16.93 21.38
CA GLN A 104 5.34 16.34 22.10
C GLN A 104 4.82 15.45 23.23
N SER A 105 5.35 14.23 23.29
CA SER A 105 5.13 13.30 24.38
C SER A 105 6.48 12.94 25.01
N ILE A 106 6.48 12.37 26.22
CA ILE A 106 7.72 11.93 26.89
C ILE A 106 8.38 10.75 26.13
N SER A 107 7.60 10.02 25.33
CA SER A 107 8.03 8.81 24.60
C SER A 107 8.09 8.98 23.08
N ASP A 108 7.54 10.08 22.54
CA ASP A 108 7.42 10.28 21.11
C ASP A 108 7.79 11.72 20.75
N GLU A 109 8.60 11.85 19.70
CA GLU A 109 8.92 13.13 19.10
C GLU A 109 8.33 13.22 17.70
N TYR A 110 7.85 14.41 17.37
CA TYR A 110 7.33 14.72 16.05
C TYR A 110 8.31 15.68 15.39
N ILE A 111 8.83 15.30 14.22
CA ILE A 111 9.78 16.10 13.45
C ILE A 111 9.10 16.52 12.16
N THR A 112 8.99 17.83 11.95
CA THR A 112 8.53 18.38 10.68
C THR A 112 9.61 18.18 9.64
N ILE A 113 9.25 17.55 8.52
CA ILE A 113 10.09 17.39 7.35
C ILE A 113 9.42 17.98 6.13
N LYS A 114 10.25 18.34 5.15
CA LYS A 114 9.84 18.64 3.79
C LYS A 114 10.45 17.60 2.85
N ILE A 115 9.62 16.94 2.04
CA ILE A 115 10.05 16.00 1.01
C ILE A 115 9.61 16.51 -0.35
N LYS A 116 10.53 16.52 -1.30
CA LYS A 116 10.24 16.64 -2.72
C LYS A 116 10.73 15.41 -3.47
N THR A 117 9.82 14.75 -4.17
CA THR A 117 10.05 13.45 -4.83
C THR A 117 9.11 13.29 -6.02
N VAL A 118 9.09 12.11 -6.61
CA VAL A 118 8.20 11.71 -7.70
C VAL A 118 7.06 10.88 -7.13
N ASP A 119 5.84 11.14 -7.59
CA ASP A 119 4.60 10.44 -7.24
C ASP A 119 4.04 9.73 -8.48
N PHE A 120 3.81 8.42 -8.37
CA PHE A 120 3.34 7.54 -9.43
C PHE A 120 1.89 7.07 -9.21
N SER A 121 1.19 7.56 -8.19
CA SER A 121 -0.14 7.07 -7.79
C SER A 121 -1.12 7.05 -8.96
N GLU A 122 -1.20 8.15 -9.72
CA GLU A 122 -2.07 8.27 -10.90
C GLU A 122 -1.64 7.32 -12.01
N ALA A 123 -0.35 7.26 -12.33
CA ALA A 123 0.18 6.37 -13.36
C ALA A 123 -0.04 4.88 -13.05
N LEU A 124 0.08 4.48 -11.78
CA LEU A 124 -0.19 3.11 -11.32
C LEU A 124 -1.67 2.76 -11.47
N GLN A 125 -2.56 3.68 -11.10
CA GLN A 125 -4.01 3.50 -11.25
C GLN A 125 -4.44 3.45 -12.72
N GLU A 126 -3.86 4.30 -13.57
CA GLU A 126 -4.10 4.29 -15.02
C GLU A 126 -3.63 2.98 -15.66
N ALA A 127 -2.42 2.52 -15.32
CA ALA A 127 -1.88 1.27 -15.86
C ALA A 127 -2.68 0.04 -15.41
N MET A 128 -3.09 -0.02 -14.13
CA MET A 128 -3.97 -1.07 -13.63
C MET A 128 -5.33 -1.06 -14.35
N THR A 129 -5.90 0.14 -14.57
CA THR A 129 -7.17 0.29 -15.29
C THR A 129 -7.03 -0.17 -16.75
N ALA A 130 -5.97 0.24 -17.43
CA ALA A 130 -5.70 -0.20 -18.80
C ALA A 130 -5.52 -1.71 -18.90
N ALA A 131 -4.84 -2.33 -17.94
CA ALA A 131 -4.67 -3.78 -17.88
C ALA A 131 -6.02 -4.50 -17.71
N MET A 132 -6.93 -3.97 -16.87
CA MET A 132 -8.29 -4.51 -16.72
C MET A 132 -9.13 -4.33 -17.99
N GLU A 133 -8.97 -3.22 -18.72
CA GLU A 133 -9.65 -3.02 -20.01
C GLU A 133 -9.14 -3.99 -21.11
N GLU A 134 -7.87 -4.40 -21.02
CA GLU A 134 -7.29 -5.40 -21.93
C GLU A 134 -7.75 -6.83 -21.61
N GLY A 135 -7.95 -7.16 -20.33
CA GLY A 135 -8.53 -8.44 -19.90
C GLY A 135 -7.98 -8.95 -18.57
N GLY A 136 -8.57 -10.04 -18.07
CA GLY A 136 -8.17 -10.62 -16.79
C GLY A 136 -6.71 -11.08 -16.72
N GLU A 137 -6.17 -11.65 -17.80
CA GLU A 137 -4.76 -12.05 -17.87
C GLU A 137 -3.80 -10.86 -17.81
N ALA A 138 -4.12 -9.75 -18.50
CA ALA A 138 -3.31 -8.53 -18.47
C ALA A 138 -3.35 -7.89 -17.07
N PHE A 139 -4.53 -7.88 -16.42
CA PHE A 139 -4.66 -7.46 -15.02
C PHE A 139 -3.85 -8.36 -14.07
N ALA A 140 -3.83 -9.67 -14.32
CA ALA A 140 -3.08 -10.64 -13.52
C ALA A 140 -1.55 -10.46 -13.63
N ASP A 141 -1.03 -9.87 -14.71
CA ASP A 141 0.38 -9.48 -14.84
C ASP A 141 0.68 -8.19 -14.04
N MET A 142 0.51 -8.28 -12.72
CA MET A 142 0.74 -7.19 -11.77
C MET A 142 2.10 -6.51 -11.95
N PRO A 143 3.24 -7.23 -12.04
CA PRO A 143 4.53 -6.59 -12.26
C PRO A 143 4.62 -5.88 -13.61
N GLY A 144 3.98 -6.41 -14.65
CA GLY A 144 4.00 -5.86 -16.01
C GLY A 144 3.44 -4.44 -16.06
N TRP A 145 2.18 -4.27 -15.65
CA TRP A 145 1.54 -2.95 -15.69
C TRP A 145 2.13 -1.97 -14.67
N MET A 146 2.63 -2.45 -13.51
CA MET A 146 3.37 -1.60 -12.58
C MET A 146 4.67 -1.08 -13.19
N MET A 147 5.43 -1.93 -13.89
CA MET A 147 6.65 -1.49 -14.58
C MET A 147 6.35 -0.51 -15.71
N GLU A 148 5.24 -0.68 -16.44
CA GLU A 148 4.81 0.29 -17.44
C GLU A 148 4.55 1.66 -16.82
N ALA A 149 3.76 1.72 -15.74
CA ALA A 149 3.50 2.96 -14.99
C ALA A 149 4.79 3.66 -14.51
N LEU A 150 5.75 2.89 -13.99
CA LEU A 150 7.02 3.45 -13.54
C LEU A 150 7.91 3.97 -14.69
N ASN A 151 7.71 3.45 -15.91
CA ASN A 151 8.45 3.87 -17.10
C ASN A 151 7.82 5.08 -17.81
N THR A 152 6.51 5.33 -17.69
CA THR A 152 5.87 6.56 -18.18
C THR A 152 6.30 7.80 -17.39
N GLY A 153 6.65 7.58 -16.11
CA GLY A 153 7.19 8.59 -15.20
C GLY A 153 6.10 9.26 -14.36
N GLY A 154 6.45 9.62 -13.12
CA GLY A 154 5.52 10.25 -12.19
C GLY A 154 5.59 11.77 -12.16
N VAL A 155 4.73 12.39 -11.35
CA VAL A 155 4.66 13.83 -11.16
C VAL A 155 5.56 14.24 -10.00
N SER A 156 6.31 15.34 -10.15
CA SER A 156 7.09 15.87 -9.02
C SER A 156 6.16 16.53 -8.00
N VAL A 157 6.23 16.07 -6.76
CA VAL A 157 5.45 16.59 -5.63
C VAL A 157 6.39 17.13 -4.55
N GLU A 158 5.92 18.12 -3.80
CA GLU A 158 6.59 18.66 -2.62
C GLU A 158 5.58 18.74 -1.48
N LYS A 159 5.89 18.12 -0.34
CA LYS A 159 5.03 18.06 0.83
C LYS A 159 5.81 18.39 2.10
N GLU A 160 5.13 18.95 3.08
CA GLU A 160 5.66 19.25 4.41
C GLU A 160 4.69 18.73 5.46
N PHE A 161 5.19 17.88 6.37
CA PHE A 161 4.38 17.18 7.36
C PHE A 161 5.23 16.72 8.55
N ASP A 162 4.57 16.37 9.64
CA ASP A 162 5.20 15.85 10.85
C ASP A 162 5.37 14.34 10.78
N VAL A 163 6.56 13.86 11.11
CA VAL A 163 6.89 12.44 11.25
C VAL A 163 7.06 12.12 12.72
N ARG A 164 6.34 11.09 13.18
CA ARG A 164 6.48 10.54 14.53
C ARG A 164 7.66 9.57 14.58
N ILE A 165 8.55 9.77 15.54
CA ILE A 165 9.75 8.96 15.74
C ILE A 165 9.83 8.53 17.21
N ASP A 166 10.20 7.28 17.44
CA ASP A 166 10.55 6.81 18.78
C ASP A 166 11.80 7.55 19.23
N THR A 167 11.87 7.90 20.52
CA THR A 167 13.08 8.38 21.19
C THR A 167 14.34 7.52 20.97
N ASN A 168 14.20 6.24 20.59
CA ASN A 168 15.33 5.39 20.18
C ASN A 168 15.72 5.50 18.69
N GLY A 169 15.03 6.32 17.90
CA GLY A 169 15.31 6.57 16.48
C GLY A 169 14.59 5.66 15.49
N GLY A 170 13.66 4.82 15.94
CA GLY A 170 12.79 4.03 15.05
C GLY A 170 11.64 4.86 14.49
N LEU A 171 11.32 4.68 13.21
CA LEU A 171 10.10 5.20 12.60
C LEU A 171 8.93 4.32 13.02
N TYR A 172 7.83 4.95 13.43
CA TYR A 172 6.59 4.22 13.63
C TYR A 172 5.99 3.74 12.31
N THR A 173 5.14 2.71 12.39
CA THR A 173 4.39 2.10 11.29
C THR A 173 3.62 3.09 10.43
N LYS A 174 3.15 2.65 9.24
CA LYS A 174 2.30 3.44 8.33
C LYS A 174 1.17 4.17 9.06
N THR A 175 0.47 3.52 9.99
CA THR A 175 -0.65 4.12 10.74
C THR A 175 -0.30 5.42 11.47
N HIS A 176 0.98 5.61 11.82
CA HIS A 176 1.45 6.80 12.51
C HIS A 176 2.19 7.79 11.61
N ASN A 177 2.57 7.37 10.40
CA ASN A 177 3.48 8.07 9.50
C ASN A 177 3.04 7.97 8.04
N GLU A 178 1.75 7.81 7.77
CA GLU A 178 1.18 7.50 6.46
C GLU A 178 1.71 8.43 5.36
N GLU A 179 1.70 9.74 5.61
CA GLU A 179 2.20 10.75 4.67
C GLU A 179 3.68 10.55 4.32
N LEU A 180 4.51 10.07 5.25
CA LEU A 180 5.91 9.73 4.99
C LEU A 180 6.02 8.56 4.00
N TYR A 181 5.31 7.46 4.27
CA TYR A 181 5.40 6.27 3.43
C TYR A 181 4.83 6.53 2.03
N GLU A 182 3.66 7.17 1.94
CA GLU A 182 3.06 7.51 0.65
C GLU A 182 3.96 8.46 -0.14
N THR A 183 4.53 9.47 0.50
CA THR A 183 5.37 10.43 -0.21
C THR A 183 6.72 9.83 -0.59
N LEU A 184 7.43 9.18 0.34
CA LEU A 184 8.78 8.67 0.12
C LEU A 184 8.84 7.62 -1.00
N PHE A 185 7.82 6.77 -1.09
CA PHE A 185 7.72 5.71 -2.10
C PHE A 185 6.86 6.10 -3.31
N GLY A 186 6.48 7.37 -3.43
CA GLY A 186 5.76 7.89 -4.59
C GLY A 186 4.40 7.23 -4.81
N GLY A 187 3.65 6.98 -3.74
CA GLY A 187 2.34 6.33 -3.77
C GLY A 187 2.37 4.81 -3.93
N PHE A 188 3.56 4.20 -3.91
CA PHE A 188 3.71 2.77 -4.15
C PHE A 188 3.50 1.92 -2.88
N TYR A 189 3.50 2.52 -1.70
CA TYR A 189 3.55 1.77 -0.43
C TYR A 189 2.39 0.77 -0.31
N ASP A 190 1.19 1.12 -0.78
CA ASP A 190 0.04 0.25 -0.70
C ASP A 190 0.22 -1.05 -1.49
N TYR A 191 0.78 -1.00 -2.69
CA TYR A 191 1.05 -2.16 -3.54
C TYR A 191 2.15 -3.11 -3.02
N ILE A 192 2.90 -2.71 -2.01
CA ILE A 192 3.89 -3.60 -1.40
C ILE A 192 3.16 -4.81 -0.79
N ALA A 193 3.71 -5.99 -1.03
CA ALA A 193 3.18 -7.26 -0.58
C ALA A 193 1.80 -7.66 -1.13
N TYR A 194 1.33 -7.01 -2.20
CA TYR A 194 0.15 -7.48 -2.92
C TYR A 194 0.44 -8.81 -3.62
N THR A 195 -0.58 -9.65 -3.68
CA THR A 195 -0.58 -10.94 -4.35
C THR A 195 -1.70 -10.97 -5.38
N MET A 196 -1.55 -11.83 -6.39
CA MET A 196 -2.59 -12.13 -7.36
C MET A 196 -3.01 -13.59 -7.19
N THR A 197 -4.30 -13.86 -7.13
CA THR A 197 -4.84 -15.22 -7.19
C THR A 197 -5.70 -15.38 -8.43
N THR A 198 -5.36 -16.34 -9.28
CA THR A 198 -6.20 -16.72 -10.43
C THR A 198 -6.93 -18.01 -10.10
N CYS A 199 -8.25 -17.98 -10.19
CA CYS A 199 -9.11 -19.14 -10.06
C CYS A 199 -9.78 -19.45 -11.39
N THR A 200 -9.59 -20.66 -11.92
CA THR A 200 -10.06 -21.04 -13.26
C THR A 200 -11.10 -22.15 -13.18
N ALA A 201 -12.14 -22.02 -13.99
CA ALA A 201 -13.16 -23.04 -14.29
C ALA A 201 -13.32 -23.19 -15.81
N GLU A 202 -14.17 -24.14 -16.23
CA GLU A 202 -14.50 -24.34 -17.66
C GLU A 202 -15.22 -23.12 -18.26
N GLU A 203 -16.04 -22.43 -17.47
CA GLU A 203 -16.91 -21.33 -17.90
C GLU A 203 -16.35 -19.94 -17.55
N GLY A 204 -15.11 -19.83 -17.07
CA GLY A 204 -14.55 -18.52 -16.70
C GLY A 204 -13.37 -18.53 -15.75
N CYS A 205 -12.89 -17.33 -15.44
CA CYS A 205 -11.75 -17.06 -14.57
C CYS A 205 -12.06 -15.93 -13.58
N SER A 206 -11.56 -16.04 -12.36
CA SER A 206 -11.57 -14.96 -11.37
C SER A 206 -10.13 -14.59 -11.01
N TYR A 207 -9.81 -13.30 -11.06
CA TYR A 207 -8.50 -12.75 -10.70
C TYR A 207 -8.67 -11.85 -9.48
N LEU A 208 -8.01 -12.21 -8.38
CA LEU A 208 -8.15 -11.57 -7.07
C LEU A 208 -6.83 -10.91 -6.69
N MET A 209 -6.79 -9.58 -6.71
CA MET A 209 -5.68 -8.81 -6.17
C MET A 209 -5.90 -8.60 -4.68
N ALA A 210 -4.93 -9.02 -3.85
CA ALA A 210 -5.11 -9.04 -2.40
C ALA A 210 -3.89 -8.53 -1.64
N SER A 211 -4.15 -7.84 -0.54
CA SER A 211 -3.21 -7.48 0.50
C SER A 211 -3.34 -8.47 1.66
N LYS A 212 -2.38 -9.39 1.82
CA LYS A 212 -2.50 -10.51 2.78
C LYS A 212 -3.79 -11.32 2.53
N ASP A 213 -4.73 -11.32 3.48
CA ASP A 213 -6.02 -12.02 3.36
C ASP A 213 -7.14 -11.08 2.87
N GLU A 214 -6.89 -9.81 2.60
CA GLU A 214 -7.90 -8.86 2.16
C GLU A 214 -7.88 -8.68 0.64
N ILE A 215 -8.99 -8.99 -0.03
CA ILE A 215 -9.18 -8.74 -1.46
C ILE A 215 -9.43 -7.23 -1.66
N ILE A 216 -8.61 -6.62 -2.51
CA ILE A 216 -8.68 -5.19 -2.87
C ILE A 216 -9.49 -5.02 -4.16
N ILE A 217 -9.23 -5.86 -5.16
CA ILE A 217 -9.96 -5.89 -6.43
C ILE A 217 -10.23 -7.35 -6.85
N SER A 218 -11.45 -7.62 -7.34
CA SER A 218 -11.73 -8.82 -8.14
C SER A 218 -12.04 -8.45 -9.58
N TYR A 219 -11.58 -9.29 -10.50
CA TYR A 219 -11.93 -9.30 -11.91
C TYR A 219 -12.50 -10.68 -12.23
N ASP A 220 -13.78 -10.76 -12.56
CA ASP A 220 -14.51 -12.00 -12.74
C ASP A 220 -15.00 -12.11 -14.18
N GLU A 221 -14.53 -13.12 -14.91
CA GLU A 221 -14.89 -13.43 -16.29
C GLU A 221 -15.87 -14.59 -16.35
N PHE A 222 -16.91 -14.44 -17.17
CA PHE A 222 -17.92 -15.45 -17.48
C PHE A 222 -17.95 -15.65 -18.99
N SER A 223 -17.65 -16.86 -19.43
CA SER A 223 -17.51 -17.21 -20.84
C SER A 223 -18.58 -18.23 -21.25
N GLU A 224 -19.31 -17.94 -22.33
CA GLU A 224 -20.30 -18.85 -22.89
C GLU A 224 -20.11 -18.97 -24.41
N SER A 225 -20.16 -20.21 -24.93
CA SER A 225 -20.16 -20.43 -26.37
C SER A 225 -21.51 -20.06 -26.98
N VAL A 226 -21.48 -19.17 -27.97
CA VAL A 226 -22.64 -18.80 -28.80
C VAL A 226 -22.67 -19.52 -30.15
N ALA A 227 -21.81 -20.53 -30.32
CA ALA A 227 -21.72 -21.33 -31.54
C ALA A 227 -23.06 -22.03 -31.84
N GLY A 228 -23.56 -21.85 -33.06
CA GLY A 228 -24.79 -22.49 -33.53
C GLY A 228 -26.10 -21.86 -33.06
N TYR A 229 -26.07 -20.79 -32.26
CA TYR A 229 -27.28 -20.04 -31.90
C TYR A 229 -27.76 -19.09 -33.00
N GLY A 230 -26.92 -18.81 -34.00
CA GLY A 230 -27.27 -17.95 -35.14
C GLY A 230 -27.46 -16.47 -34.76
N LEU A 231 -26.81 -16.04 -33.68
CA LEU A 231 -26.79 -14.66 -33.21
C LEU A 231 -26.03 -13.77 -34.19
N THR A 232 -26.51 -12.55 -34.37
CA THR A 232 -25.79 -11.50 -35.09
C THR A 232 -24.93 -10.70 -34.13
N ASP A 233 -23.95 -9.95 -34.64
CA ASP A 233 -23.14 -9.03 -33.83
C ASP A 233 -24.02 -8.05 -33.03
N ALA A 234 -25.15 -7.62 -33.60
CA ALA A 234 -26.10 -6.74 -32.92
C ALA A 234 -26.83 -7.42 -31.75
N ASP A 235 -27.05 -8.74 -31.82
CA ASP A 235 -27.64 -9.52 -30.72
C ASP A 235 -26.61 -9.66 -29.58
N ILE A 236 -25.34 -9.87 -29.92
CA ILE A 236 -24.22 -9.95 -28.97
C ILE A 236 -24.00 -8.60 -28.28
N ASP A 237 -23.93 -7.50 -29.04
CA ASP A 237 -23.79 -6.14 -28.50
C ASP A 237 -24.95 -5.80 -27.56
N ALA A 238 -26.17 -6.20 -27.90
CA ALA A 238 -27.35 -5.99 -27.05
C ALA A 238 -27.26 -6.79 -25.74
N TYR A 239 -26.78 -8.04 -25.80
CA TYR A 239 -26.57 -8.88 -24.63
C TYR A 239 -25.50 -8.30 -23.68
N ILE A 240 -24.36 -7.87 -24.22
CA ILE A 240 -23.30 -7.20 -23.45
C ILE A 240 -23.84 -5.90 -22.83
N ALA A 241 -24.57 -5.09 -23.59
CA ALA A 241 -25.15 -3.84 -23.09
C ALA A 241 -26.18 -4.07 -21.97
N GLU A 242 -26.97 -5.15 -22.04
CA GLU A 242 -27.89 -5.54 -20.97
C GLU A 242 -27.13 -5.89 -19.69
N PHE A 243 -26.07 -6.69 -19.79
CA PHE A 243 -25.19 -7.01 -18.66
C PHE A 243 -24.57 -5.75 -18.03
N MET A 244 -23.97 -4.86 -18.84
CA MET A 244 -23.41 -3.60 -18.35
C MET A 244 -24.45 -2.72 -17.64
N PHE A 245 -25.70 -2.74 -18.11
CA PHE A 245 -26.77 -1.93 -17.53
C PHE A 245 -27.13 -2.35 -16.10
N GLU A 246 -26.90 -3.61 -15.71
CA GLU A 246 -27.16 -4.09 -14.34
C GLU A 246 -26.25 -3.45 -13.30
N TYR A 247 -25.03 -3.05 -13.71
CA TYR A 247 -23.96 -2.59 -12.81
C TYR A 247 -23.66 -1.08 -12.89
N LYS A 248 -24.17 -0.37 -13.91
CA LYS A 248 -23.82 1.04 -14.20
C LYS A 248 -24.01 2.05 -13.05
N ASP A 249 -24.88 1.75 -12.09
CA ASP A 249 -25.22 2.64 -10.96
C ASP A 249 -24.65 2.10 -9.63
N LEU A 250 -23.72 1.14 -9.67
CA LEU A 250 -23.08 0.56 -8.50
C LEU A 250 -21.70 1.16 -8.29
N ASP A 251 -21.54 1.88 -7.18
CA ASP A 251 -20.25 2.46 -6.79
C ASP A 251 -19.20 1.35 -6.64
N GLY A 252 -18.01 1.57 -7.20
CA GLY A 252 -16.88 0.63 -7.13
C GLY A 252 -17.01 -0.59 -8.04
N VAL A 253 -17.95 -0.60 -8.99
CA VAL A 253 -18.15 -1.72 -9.93
C VAL A 253 -18.03 -1.24 -11.37
N ALA A 254 -17.27 -1.98 -12.18
CA ALA A 254 -17.27 -1.85 -13.63
C ALA A 254 -17.67 -3.19 -14.26
N ALA A 255 -18.27 -3.14 -15.44
CA ALA A 255 -18.69 -4.34 -16.16
C ALA A 255 -18.60 -4.10 -17.67
N GLY A 256 -18.39 -5.18 -18.41
CA GLY A 256 -18.32 -5.15 -19.86
C GLY A 256 -18.33 -6.55 -20.46
N GLY A 257 -17.99 -6.64 -21.73
CA GLY A 257 -17.83 -7.91 -22.41
C GLY A 257 -17.35 -7.74 -23.83
N TYR A 258 -16.93 -8.86 -24.41
CA TYR A 258 -16.47 -8.97 -25.79
C TYR A 258 -16.85 -10.34 -26.35
N CYS A 259 -16.75 -10.51 -27.67
CA CYS A 259 -16.95 -11.79 -28.33
C CYS A 259 -15.79 -12.10 -29.26
N GLU A 260 -15.18 -13.27 -29.09
CA GLU A 260 -14.11 -13.78 -29.94
C GLU A 260 -14.39 -15.26 -30.27
N ASP A 261 -14.23 -15.65 -31.54
CA ASP A 261 -14.40 -17.05 -31.99
C ASP A 261 -15.70 -17.75 -31.51
N GLU A 262 -16.84 -17.05 -31.59
CA GLU A 262 -18.16 -17.54 -31.11
C GLU A 262 -18.20 -17.86 -29.61
N VAL A 263 -17.36 -17.21 -28.81
CA VAL A 263 -17.42 -17.20 -27.34
C VAL A 263 -17.64 -15.76 -26.90
N VAL A 264 -18.72 -15.53 -26.15
CA VAL A 264 -18.96 -14.25 -25.47
C VAL A 264 -18.36 -14.34 -24.08
N THR A 265 -17.48 -13.39 -23.76
CA THR A 265 -16.92 -13.21 -22.42
C THR A 265 -17.51 -11.94 -21.82
N LEU A 266 -18.20 -12.07 -20.70
CA LEU A 266 -18.64 -10.97 -19.85
C LEU A 266 -17.67 -10.84 -18.69
N TYR A 267 -17.38 -9.61 -18.26
CA TYR A 267 -16.51 -9.38 -17.12
C TYR A 267 -17.12 -8.40 -16.12
N GLN A 268 -16.89 -8.66 -14.84
CA GLN A 268 -17.20 -7.76 -13.73
C GLN A 268 -15.92 -7.44 -12.97
N ILE A 269 -15.74 -6.17 -12.64
CA ILE A 269 -14.65 -5.68 -11.80
C ILE A 269 -15.27 -5.10 -10.54
N VAL A 270 -14.79 -5.50 -9.38
CA VAL A 270 -15.19 -4.93 -8.09
C VAL A 270 -13.97 -4.37 -7.38
N ASN A 271 -13.94 -3.05 -7.15
CA ASN A 271 -12.99 -2.40 -6.26
C ASN A 271 -13.61 -2.33 -4.86
N TYR A 272 -13.11 -3.15 -3.94
CA TYR A 272 -13.67 -3.30 -2.59
C TYR A 272 -13.42 -2.11 -1.67
N GLU A 273 -12.45 -1.26 -1.99
CA GLU A 273 -12.18 -0.01 -1.27
C GLU A 273 -13.14 1.11 -1.69
N ALA A 274 -13.62 1.07 -2.95
CA ALA A 274 -14.59 2.03 -3.48
C ALA A 274 -16.05 1.57 -3.34
N ALA A 275 -16.28 0.26 -3.28
CA ALA A 275 -17.62 -0.31 -3.21
C ALA A 275 -18.28 -0.10 -1.84
N SER A 276 -19.53 0.36 -1.85
CA SER A 276 -20.30 0.48 -0.61
C SER A 276 -20.78 -0.89 -0.11
N ALA A 277 -21.02 -1.03 1.20
CA ALA A 277 -21.66 -2.24 1.76
C ALA A 277 -23.03 -2.54 1.11
N PHE A 278 -23.76 -1.50 0.66
CA PHE A 278 -25.00 -1.67 -0.10
C PHE A 278 -24.74 -2.28 -1.48
N THR A 279 -23.71 -1.81 -2.19
CA THR A 279 -23.27 -2.38 -3.47
C THR A 279 -22.92 -3.86 -3.30
N LEU A 280 -22.05 -4.19 -2.34
CA LEU A 280 -21.62 -5.58 -2.12
C LEU A 280 -22.77 -6.49 -1.69
N GLN A 281 -23.74 -5.97 -0.94
CA GLN A 281 -24.96 -6.73 -0.61
C GLN A 281 -25.81 -7.00 -1.85
N ARG A 282 -25.93 -6.02 -2.74
CA ARG A 282 -26.68 -6.16 -3.99
C ARG A 282 -26.01 -7.13 -4.97
N LEU A 283 -24.69 -7.21 -4.93
CA LEU A 283 -23.91 -8.22 -5.65
C LEU A 283 -23.96 -9.61 -4.99
N GLY A 284 -24.54 -9.73 -3.79
CA GLY A 284 -24.61 -10.99 -3.05
C GLY A 284 -23.28 -11.43 -2.41
N ILE A 285 -22.25 -10.58 -2.45
CA ILE A 285 -20.93 -10.85 -1.87
C ILE A 285 -21.00 -10.85 -0.34
N VAL A 286 -21.81 -9.96 0.25
CA VAL A 286 -22.02 -9.89 1.69
C VAL A 286 -23.50 -10.00 2.06
N SER A 287 -23.80 -10.63 3.19
CA SER A 287 -25.17 -10.86 3.65
C SER A 287 -25.74 -9.78 4.58
N GLY A 288 -24.97 -8.73 4.92
CA GLY A 288 -25.36 -7.71 5.91
C GLY A 288 -24.76 -6.33 5.63
N GLY A 289 -25.24 -5.31 6.36
CA GLY A 289 -24.90 -3.90 6.12
C GLY A 289 -23.55 -3.42 6.66
N SER A 290 -22.70 -4.33 7.17
CA SER A 290 -21.34 -4.03 7.60
C SER A 290 -20.48 -5.27 7.37
N TYR A 291 -19.32 -5.05 6.76
CA TYR A 291 -18.22 -6.00 6.62
C TYR A 291 -16.93 -5.27 7.03
N ASP A 292 -15.90 -6.03 7.37
CA ASP A 292 -14.58 -5.48 7.71
C ASP A 292 -13.71 -5.50 6.45
N TYR A 293 -13.52 -6.70 5.88
CA TYR A 293 -12.85 -6.93 4.62
C TYR A 293 -13.40 -8.21 3.94
N ILE A 294 -13.04 -8.46 2.68
CA ILE A 294 -13.36 -9.71 1.97
C ILE A 294 -12.15 -10.64 2.04
N SER A 295 -12.33 -11.82 2.65
CA SER A 295 -11.25 -12.78 2.92
C SER A 295 -10.86 -13.58 1.69
N LEU A 296 -9.63 -13.43 1.23
CA LEU A 296 -9.03 -14.20 0.13
C LEU A 296 -9.11 -15.71 0.39
N ASN A 297 -8.66 -16.16 1.57
CA ASN A 297 -8.66 -17.57 1.95
C ASN A 297 -10.07 -18.18 1.98
N SER A 298 -11.07 -17.40 2.41
CA SER A 298 -12.46 -17.86 2.43
C SER A 298 -13.04 -17.92 1.01
N THR A 299 -12.73 -16.93 0.17
CA THR A 299 -13.13 -16.88 -1.24
C THR A 299 -12.54 -18.04 -2.04
N ILE A 300 -11.23 -18.29 -1.91
CA ILE A 300 -10.53 -19.42 -2.57
C ILE A 300 -11.21 -20.75 -2.19
N LYS A 301 -11.48 -20.99 -0.90
CA LYS A 301 -12.16 -22.22 -0.47
C LYS A 301 -13.57 -22.36 -1.03
N GLY A 302 -14.28 -21.25 -1.22
CA GLY A 302 -15.58 -21.23 -1.88
C GLY A 302 -15.45 -21.66 -3.34
N PHE A 303 -14.56 -21.01 -4.08
CA PHE A 303 -14.27 -21.33 -5.48
C PHE A 303 -13.79 -22.78 -5.67
N GLU A 304 -12.90 -23.27 -4.82
CA GLU A 304 -12.46 -24.68 -4.85
C GLU A 304 -13.60 -25.66 -4.53
N ALA A 305 -14.50 -25.30 -3.61
CA ALA A 305 -15.68 -26.11 -3.31
C ALA A 305 -16.67 -26.16 -4.49
N ASP A 306 -16.72 -25.09 -5.29
CA ASP A 306 -17.52 -24.98 -6.51
C ASP A 306 -16.80 -25.56 -7.75
N GLY A 307 -15.57 -26.07 -7.58
CA GLY A 307 -14.84 -26.83 -8.59
C GLY A 307 -13.80 -26.04 -9.38
N MET A 308 -13.49 -24.81 -8.99
CA MET A 308 -12.41 -24.01 -9.58
C MET A 308 -11.03 -24.49 -9.09
N THR A 309 -10.00 -24.27 -9.90
CA THR A 309 -8.60 -24.42 -9.49
C THR A 309 -7.99 -23.05 -9.25
N CYS A 310 -7.50 -22.78 -8.04
CA CYS A 310 -6.92 -21.49 -7.66
C CYS A 310 -5.40 -21.56 -7.48
N GLU A 311 -4.69 -20.57 -8.02
CA GLU A 311 -3.24 -20.39 -7.84
C GLU A 311 -2.94 -18.96 -7.38
N THR A 312 -2.27 -18.82 -6.23
CA THR A 312 -1.81 -17.53 -5.70
C THR A 312 -0.33 -17.34 -6.03
N THR A 313 0.01 -16.19 -6.60
CA THR A 313 1.37 -15.76 -6.93
C THR A 313 1.73 -14.45 -6.22
N ASP A 314 2.98 -14.36 -5.76
CA ASP A 314 3.59 -13.14 -5.24
C ASP A 314 4.68 -12.58 -6.16
N PHE A 315 4.82 -13.20 -7.35
CA PHE A 315 5.79 -12.84 -8.39
C PHE A 315 7.23 -12.66 -7.87
N GLY A 316 7.62 -13.49 -6.90
CA GLY A 316 8.98 -13.49 -6.33
C GLY A 316 9.23 -12.36 -5.33
N SER A 317 8.19 -11.63 -4.88
CA SER A 317 8.33 -10.65 -3.79
C SER A 317 8.73 -11.28 -2.46
N GLY A 318 8.51 -12.59 -2.29
CA GLY A 318 8.87 -13.34 -1.09
C GLY A 318 7.79 -13.31 -0.01
N VAL A 319 6.65 -12.69 -0.28
CA VAL A 319 5.49 -12.59 0.61
C VAL A 319 5.04 -13.97 1.05
N LEU A 320 4.74 -14.86 0.10
CA LEU A 320 4.17 -16.18 0.39
C LEU A 320 5.15 -17.04 1.20
N THR A 321 6.45 -16.94 0.90
CA THR A 321 7.48 -17.73 1.60
C THR A 321 7.74 -17.29 3.05
N LYS A 322 7.48 -16.01 3.38
CA LYS A 322 7.73 -15.46 4.72
C LYS A 322 6.51 -15.57 5.64
N THR A 323 5.28 -15.61 5.11
CA THR A 323 4.06 -15.84 5.91
C THR A 323 3.83 -17.31 6.30
N GLU A 324 4.54 -18.27 5.70
CA GLU A 324 4.46 -19.70 6.06
C GLU A 324 5.43 -20.14 7.19
N ASN A 325 6.25 -19.23 7.72
CA ASN A 325 7.19 -19.49 8.83
C ASN A 325 6.81 -18.73 10.11
#